data_AF-A0A6J7EPU8-F1
#
_entry.id   AF-A0A6J7EPU8-F1
#
_cell.length_a   1.000
_cell.length_b   1.000
_cell.length_c   1.000
_cell.angle_alpha   90.00
_cell.angle_beta   90.00
_cell.angle_gamma   90.00
#
_symmetry.space_group_name_H-M   'P 1'
#
loop_
_entity.id
_entity.type
_entity.pdbx_description
1 polymer ?
#
loop_
_entity_poly.entity_id
_entity_poly.type
_entity_poly.pdbx_seq_one_letter_code
_entity_poly.pdbx_strand_id
1 'polypeptide(L)'
;MEGNEIYNCGTGGFTAGQGTGLEFMVSPHLTYEAEDVMVRNNSIHDTDGAGLGVNGGHNVTMTGNTLTRVGARSHTIEVGFGARGCDGNRSICSALVQQGAWGTSSLDDGVNYVRIPNRSVLIEGNVIDNSTGSESAWQQLFVPGPWQGSQAGSTNNPRPALADDGLVIRGNTFRNGGTAKPLGVGEPDSGCQVSNPTCNPAQLRRDNRFH
;
A
#
# COMPACT_ATOMS: atom_id res chain seq x y z
N MET A 1 12.21 -7.10 -8.10
CA MET A 1 11.76 -6.91 -9.49
C MET A 1 12.48 -5.72 -10.10
N GLU A 2 13.07 -5.89 -11.29
CA GLU A 2 13.79 -4.80 -11.97
C GLU A 2 13.68 -4.85 -13.49
N GLY A 3 13.57 -3.68 -14.14
CA GLY A 3 13.79 -3.53 -15.57
C GLY A 3 12.68 -4.10 -16.46
N ASN A 4 11.46 -4.18 -15.94
CA ASN A 4 10.32 -4.76 -16.64
C ASN A 4 9.37 -3.69 -17.17
N GLU A 5 8.49 -4.12 -18.07
CA GLU A 5 7.32 -3.38 -18.53
C GLU A 5 6.05 -4.06 -17.97
N ILE A 6 5.17 -3.28 -17.35
CA ILE A 6 3.89 -3.73 -16.80
C ILE A 6 2.80 -2.84 -17.40
N TYR A 7 1.82 -3.41 -18.08
CA TYR A 7 0.85 -2.60 -18.82
C TYR A 7 -0.51 -3.24 -19.02
N ASN A 8 -1.50 -2.40 -19.40
CA ASN A 8 -2.89 -2.80 -19.62
C ASN A 8 -3.49 -3.53 -18.42
N CYS A 9 -3.26 -2.97 -17.23
CA CYS A 9 -3.71 -3.55 -15.98
C CYS A 9 -5.03 -2.92 -15.51
N GLY A 10 -5.90 -3.72 -14.90
CA GLY A 10 -7.14 -3.22 -14.30
C GLY A 10 -6.87 -2.54 -12.97
N THR A 11 -7.10 -3.25 -11.87
CA THR A 11 -7.16 -2.68 -10.52
C THR A 11 -5.83 -2.16 -9.96
N GLY A 12 -4.68 -2.48 -10.56
CA GLY A 12 -3.38 -1.95 -10.17
C GLY A 12 -2.25 -2.48 -11.06
N GLY A 13 -1.12 -1.77 -11.08
CA GLY A 13 0.06 -2.11 -11.86
C GLY A 13 0.90 -3.15 -11.12
N PHE A 14 1.78 -2.69 -10.23
CA PHE A 14 2.48 -3.57 -9.28
C PHE A 14 2.09 -3.24 -7.84
N THR A 15 1.64 -4.25 -7.09
CA THR A 15 1.39 -4.13 -5.65
C THR A 15 2.20 -5.18 -4.89
N ALA A 16 2.96 -4.74 -3.87
CA ALA A 16 3.58 -5.64 -2.89
C ALA A 16 2.56 -5.96 -1.79
N GLY A 17 2.17 -7.24 -1.68
CA GLY A 17 1.07 -7.68 -0.80
C GLY A 17 -0.31 -7.35 -1.39
N GLN A 18 -1.38 -7.82 -0.76
CA GLN A 18 -2.78 -7.41 -1.01
C GLN A 18 -3.68 -8.09 0.03
N GLY A 19 -3.68 -9.41 0.03
CA GLY A 19 -4.40 -10.23 0.99
C GLY A 19 -4.13 -11.71 0.77
N THR A 20 -4.21 -12.47 1.85
CA THR A 20 -3.86 -13.89 1.89
C THR A 20 -4.78 -14.63 2.88
N GLY A 21 -5.11 -15.88 2.61
CA GLY A 21 -5.68 -16.79 3.62
C GLY A 21 -4.60 -17.23 4.61
N LEU A 22 -4.85 -17.09 5.91
CA LEU A 22 -3.86 -17.38 6.95
C LEU A 22 -3.29 -18.79 6.85
N GLU A 23 -4.08 -19.78 6.40
CA GLU A 23 -3.63 -21.15 6.20
C GLU A 23 -2.51 -21.32 5.16
N PHE A 24 -2.26 -20.33 4.31
CA PHE A 24 -1.19 -20.36 3.31
C PHE A 24 0.12 -19.73 3.80
N MET A 25 0.11 -19.12 4.99
CA MET A 25 1.31 -18.54 5.59
C MET A 25 2.26 -19.62 6.09
N VAL A 26 3.55 -19.35 6.02
CA VAL A 26 4.61 -20.30 6.38
C VAL A 26 5.60 -19.62 7.30
N SER A 27 5.93 -20.27 8.42
CA SER A 27 6.95 -19.78 9.35
C SER A 27 8.31 -19.63 8.65
N PRO A 28 9.07 -18.53 8.88
CA PRO A 28 8.83 -17.47 9.87
C PRO A 28 7.93 -16.31 9.41
N HIS A 29 7.44 -16.34 8.18
CA HIS A 29 6.65 -15.26 7.56
C HIS A 29 5.18 -15.36 7.97
N LEU A 30 4.85 -14.92 9.18
CA LEU A 30 3.50 -15.05 9.76
C LEU A 30 2.81 -13.70 10.04
N THR A 31 3.46 -12.59 9.70
CA THR A 31 3.02 -11.24 10.09
C THR A 31 2.54 -10.43 8.89
N TYR A 32 3.48 -9.92 8.08
CA TYR A 32 3.20 -9.08 6.93
C TYR A 32 2.75 -9.91 5.71
N GLU A 33 2.15 -9.24 4.71
CA GLU A 33 1.77 -9.84 3.41
C GLU A 33 2.97 -9.96 2.47
N ALA A 34 3.91 -9.03 2.56
CA ALA A 34 5.11 -9.01 1.76
C ALA A 34 6.27 -8.43 2.57
N GLU A 35 7.43 -9.06 2.50
CA GLU A 35 8.62 -8.66 3.26
C GLU A 35 9.83 -8.54 2.31
N ASP A 36 10.69 -7.56 2.56
CA ASP A 36 11.98 -7.39 1.88
C ASP A 36 11.87 -7.30 0.34
N VAL A 37 10.88 -6.53 -0.12
CA VAL A 37 10.58 -6.36 -1.55
C VAL A 37 11.27 -5.11 -2.11
N MET A 38 12.03 -5.28 -3.18
CA MET A 38 12.57 -4.17 -3.97
C MET A 38 12.03 -4.18 -5.41
N VAL A 39 11.43 -3.07 -5.82
CA VAL A 39 10.86 -2.82 -7.16
C VAL A 39 11.53 -1.59 -7.76
N ARG A 40 12.32 -1.77 -8.81
CA ARG A 40 13.08 -0.66 -9.37
C ARG A 40 13.18 -0.62 -10.87
N ASN A 41 13.31 0.58 -11.42
CA ASN A 41 13.61 0.80 -12.84
C ASN A 41 12.62 0.11 -13.79
N ASN A 42 11.34 -0.02 -13.41
CA ASN A 42 10.30 -0.58 -14.27
C ASN A 42 9.55 0.53 -15.00
N SER A 43 8.98 0.20 -16.16
CA SER A 43 7.96 0.99 -16.84
C SER A 43 6.58 0.40 -16.52
N ILE A 44 5.67 1.23 -16.01
CA ILE A 44 4.31 0.81 -15.64
C ILE A 44 3.33 1.76 -16.33
N HIS A 45 2.40 1.24 -17.12
CA HIS A 45 1.47 2.12 -17.82
C HIS A 45 0.10 1.52 -18.11
N ASP A 46 -0.83 2.37 -18.55
CA ASP A 46 -2.19 1.96 -18.93
C ASP A 46 -2.85 1.12 -17.83
N THR A 47 -2.89 1.70 -16.63
CA THR A 47 -3.42 1.04 -15.44
C THR A 47 -4.60 1.83 -14.90
N ASP A 48 -5.76 1.19 -14.76
CA ASP A 48 -6.94 1.87 -14.23
C ASP A 48 -6.76 2.26 -12.74
N GLY A 49 -6.16 1.39 -11.94
CA GLY A 49 -5.79 1.65 -10.55
C GLY A 49 -4.41 2.26 -10.37
N ALA A 50 -3.88 2.24 -9.15
CA ALA A 50 -2.54 2.73 -8.86
C ALA A 50 -1.46 1.98 -9.65
N GLY A 51 -0.45 2.70 -10.12
CA GLY A 51 0.68 2.07 -10.82
C GLY A 51 1.59 1.30 -9.86
N LEU A 52 1.77 1.82 -8.64
CA LEU A 52 2.53 1.20 -7.57
C LEU A 52 1.70 1.10 -6.29
N GLY A 53 1.80 -0.03 -5.59
CA GLY A 53 1.04 -0.31 -4.38
C GLY A 53 1.85 -1.04 -3.30
N VAL A 54 1.63 -0.74 -2.02
CA VAL A 54 2.11 -1.56 -0.89
C VAL A 54 0.98 -1.79 0.09
N ASN A 55 0.55 -3.04 0.22
CA ASN A 55 -0.60 -3.43 1.04
C ASN A 55 -0.20 -4.52 2.02
N GLY A 56 0.07 -4.14 3.27
CA GLY A 56 0.52 -5.04 4.33
C GLY A 56 2.01 -5.38 4.27
N GLY A 57 2.85 -4.49 3.74
CA GLY A 57 4.27 -4.75 3.47
C GLY A 57 5.24 -4.29 4.58
N HIS A 58 6.37 -4.99 4.70
CA HIS A 58 7.48 -4.61 5.59
C HIS A 58 8.81 -4.56 4.84
N ASN A 59 9.56 -3.46 5.04
CA ASN A 59 10.83 -3.23 4.36
C ASN A 59 10.70 -3.27 2.83
N VAL A 60 9.78 -2.46 2.29
CA VAL A 60 9.49 -2.41 0.84
C VAL A 60 10.10 -1.14 0.25
N THR A 61 10.89 -1.29 -0.81
CA THR A 61 11.46 -0.16 -1.57
C THR A 61 10.94 -0.16 -3.00
N MET A 62 10.38 0.97 -3.43
CA MET A 62 9.95 1.22 -4.81
C MET A 62 10.68 2.43 -5.36
N THR A 63 11.64 2.22 -6.26
CA THR A 63 12.57 3.28 -6.67
C THR A 63 12.85 3.37 -8.16
N GLY A 64 12.93 4.57 -8.70
CA GLY A 64 13.32 4.79 -10.10
C GLY A 64 12.35 4.22 -11.15
N ASN A 65 11.10 3.91 -10.78
CA ASN A 65 10.10 3.43 -11.73
C ASN A 65 9.49 4.61 -12.52
N THR A 66 9.09 4.35 -13.76
CA THR A 66 8.37 5.32 -14.60
C THR A 66 6.93 4.84 -14.80
N LEU A 67 5.97 5.67 -14.39
CA LEU A 67 4.54 5.39 -14.40
C LEU A 67 3.85 6.35 -15.39
N THR A 68 3.08 5.85 -16.35
CA THR A 68 2.33 6.71 -17.29
C THR A 68 0.90 6.22 -17.51
N ARG A 69 -0.08 7.13 -17.57
CA ARG A 69 -1.52 6.78 -17.69
C ARG A 69 -1.96 5.78 -16.61
N VAL A 70 -1.62 6.07 -15.36
CA VAL A 70 -1.99 5.26 -14.19
C VAL A 70 -2.98 5.98 -13.29
N GLY A 71 -3.79 5.24 -12.56
CA GLY A 71 -4.68 5.81 -11.54
C GLY A 71 -5.94 6.44 -12.09
N ALA A 72 -6.35 6.08 -13.32
CA ALA A 72 -7.52 6.63 -13.99
C ALA A 72 -8.81 6.56 -13.14
N ARG A 73 -8.90 5.60 -12.21
CA ARG A 73 -10.03 5.46 -11.27
C ARG A 73 -9.91 6.25 -9.97
N SER A 74 -8.69 6.60 -9.53
CA SER A 74 -8.51 7.25 -8.22
C SER A 74 -7.16 7.96 -8.05
N HIS A 75 -6.07 7.21 -7.91
CA HIS A 75 -4.78 7.70 -7.45
C HIS A 75 -3.62 6.93 -8.08
N THR A 76 -2.41 7.50 -8.04
CA THR A 76 -1.25 6.96 -8.76
C THR A 76 -0.43 5.97 -7.95
N ILE A 77 -0.40 6.14 -6.62
CA ILE A 77 0.35 5.30 -5.67
C ILE A 77 -0.55 4.94 -4.48
N GLU A 78 -0.62 3.65 -4.17
CA GLU A 78 -1.38 3.10 -3.04
C GLU A 78 -0.42 2.64 -1.93
N VAL A 79 -0.68 3.04 -0.68
CA VAL A 79 -0.05 2.43 0.50
C VAL A 79 -1.17 2.06 1.45
N GLY A 80 -1.76 0.88 1.23
CA GLY A 80 -2.97 0.41 1.89
C GLY A 80 -2.71 -0.66 2.95
N PHE A 81 -3.79 -1.18 3.54
CA PHE A 81 -3.70 -2.35 4.42
C PHE A 81 -3.71 -3.63 3.59
N GLY A 82 -2.97 -4.64 4.04
CA GLY A 82 -3.20 -6.02 3.63
C GLY A 82 -4.47 -6.58 4.28
N ALA A 83 -4.97 -7.70 3.77
CA ALA A 83 -6.13 -8.39 4.33
C ALA A 83 -5.82 -9.86 4.61
N ARG A 84 -5.91 -10.27 5.89
CA ARG A 84 -5.63 -11.64 6.33
C ARG A 84 -6.87 -12.30 6.91
N GLY A 85 -7.47 -13.20 6.14
CA GLY A 85 -8.62 -14.03 6.53
C GLY A 85 -8.21 -15.47 6.87
N CYS A 86 -9.20 -16.36 6.97
CA CYS A 86 -9.00 -17.81 6.95
C CYS A 86 -9.97 -18.41 5.92
N ASP A 87 -9.47 -18.94 4.81
CA ASP A 87 -10.27 -19.18 3.61
C ASP A 87 -11.07 -20.50 3.67
N GLY A 88 -10.64 -21.45 4.51
CA GLY A 88 -11.35 -22.72 4.68
C GLY A 88 -10.76 -23.65 5.72
N ASN A 89 -9.47 -23.52 6.10
CA ASN A 89 -8.83 -24.45 7.02
C ASN A 89 -8.66 -23.88 8.44
N ARG A 90 -9.77 -23.82 9.17
CA ARG A 90 -9.82 -23.30 10.54
C ARG A 90 -8.80 -23.95 11.49
N SER A 91 -8.49 -25.23 11.31
CA SER A 91 -7.51 -25.93 12.15
C SER A 91 -6.10 -25.38 11.93
N ILE A 92 -5.68 -25.20 10.68
CA ILE A 92 -4.36 -24.61 10.36
C ILE A 92 -4.32 -23.16 10.82
N CYS A 93 -5.35 -22.36 10.51
CA CYS A 93 -5.40 -20.96 10.93
C CYS A 93 -5.30 -20.82 12.46
N SER A 94 -6.01 -21.66 13.22
CA SER A 94 -5.94 -21.65 14.70
C SER A 94 -4.54 -22.00 15.19
N ALA A 95 -3.88 -22.98 14.57
CA ALA A 95 -2.52 -23.36 14.92
C ALA A 95 -1.50 -22.24 14.62
N LEU A 96 -1.68 -21.50 13.52
CA LEU A 96 -0.82 -20.37 13.16
C LEU A 96 -1.04 -19.16 14.08
N VAL A 97 -2.29 -18.86 14.46
CA VAL A 97 -2.59 -17.84 15.48
C VAL A 97 -1.88 -18.16 16.80
N GLN A 98 -1.89 -19.44 17.22
CA GLN A 98 -1.18 -19.87 18.43
C GLN A 98 0.35 -19.75 18.31
N GLN A 99 0.89 -19.75 17.09
CA GLN A 99 2.29 -19.49 16.79
C GLN A 99 2.63 -17.99 16.69
N GLY A 100 1.66 -17.10 16.95
CA GLY A 100 1.86 -15.65 16.93
C GLY A 100 1.57 -14.99 15.58
N ALA A 101 0.99 -15.72 14.62
CA ALA A 101 0.62 -15.14 13.34
C ALA A 101 -0.38 -13.99 13.49
N TRP A 102 -0.28 -13.00 12.60
CA TRP A 102 -1.27 -11.95 12.46
C TRP A 102 -2.40 -12.49 11.59
N GLY A 103 -3.64 -12.36 12.06
CA GLY A 103 -4.81 -12.88 11.36
C GLY A 103 -5.91 -13.34 12.30
N THR A 104 -6.84 -14.10 11.73
CA THR A 104 -7.97 -14.71 12.44
C THR A 104 -8.11 -16.18 12.03
N SER A 105 -8.73 -16.98 12.90
CA SER A 105 -9.17 -18.34 12.58
C SER A 105 -10.65 -18.42 12.25
N SER A 106 -11.36 -17.28 12.28
CA SER A 106 -12.73 -17.17 11.75
C SER A 106 -12.68 -17.31 10.23
N LEU A 107 -13.57 -18.12 9.67
CA LEU A 107 -13.66 -18.30 8.22
C LEU A 107 -14.06 -16.98 7.54
N ASP A 108 -13.43 -16.67 6.41
CA ASP A 108 -13.66 -15.42 5.69
C ASP A 108 -15.12 -15.28 5.23
N ASP A 109 -15.75 -14.15 5.58
CA ASP A 109 -17.09 -13.75 5.13
C ASP A 109 -17.07 -12.50 4.24
N GLY A 110 -15.87 -12.08 3.82
CA GLY A 110 -15.61 -10.90 3.01
C GLY A 110 -15.49 -9.60 3.82
N VAL A 111 -15.80 -9.62 5.13
CA VAL A 111 -15.70 -8.44 6.00
C VAL A 111 -14.94 -8.70 7.30
N ASN A 112 -14.71 -9.96 7.66
CA ASN A 112 -14.10 -10.38 8.93
C ASN A 112 -12.58 -10.68 8.85
N TYR A 113 -11.90 -10.23 7.79
CA TYR A 113 -10.44 -10.28 7.68
C TYR A 113 -9.74 -9.32 8.65
N VAL A 114 -8.48 -9.61 8.99
CA VAL A 114 -7.61 -8.71 9.76
C VAL A 114 -6.88 -7.76 8.82
N ARG A 115 -6.83 -6.46 9.18
CA ARG A 115 -6.02 -5.48 8.43
C ARG A 115 -4.56 -5.58 8.83
N ILE A 116 -3.71 -5.89 7.85
CA ILE A 116 -2.26 -6.00 8.03
C ILE A 116 -1.60 -4.64 7.76
N PRO A 117 -0.82 -4.09 8.72
CA PRO A 117 -0.20 -2.78 8.58
C PRO A 117 0.98 -2.80 7.59
N ASN A 118 1.45 -1.61 7.21
CA ASN A 118 2.76 -1.46 6.57
C ASN A 118 3.80 -1.00 7.60
N ARG A 119 5.07 -1.29 7.32
CA ARG A 119 6.20 -0.70 8.06
C ARG A 119 7.43 -0.52 7.19
N SER A 120 8.11 0.60 7.35
CA SER A 120 9.39 0.86 6.66
C SER A 120 9.26 0.75 5.13
N VAL A 121 8.35 1.55 4.57
CA VAL A 121 8.13 1.63 3.13
C VAL A 121 8.84 2.86 2.58
N LEU A 122 9.66 2.68 1.55
CA LEU A 122 10.38 3.74 0.84
C LEU A 122 9.92 3.82 -0.61
N ILE A 123 9.33 4.95 -0.99
CA ILE A 123 8.94 5.24 -2.37
C ILE A 123 9.73 6.45 -2.84
N GLU A 124 10.76 6.22 -3.65
CA GLU A 124 11.69 7.30 -3.99
C GLU A 124 12.10 7.38 -5.45
N GLY A 125 12.31 8.60 -5.95
CA GLY A 125 12.88 8.82 -7.28
C GLY A 125 12.04 8.27 -8.44
N ASN A 126 10.76 7.96 -8.23
CA ASN A 126 9.86 7.53 -9.29
C ASN A 126 9.36 8.72 -10.10
N VAL A 127 9.05 8.48 -11.37
CA VAL A 127 8.45 9.48 -12.27
C VAL A 127 7.04 9.04 -12.58
N ILE A 128 6.06 9.87 -12.25
CA ILE A 128 4.67 9.72 -12.63
C ILE A 128 4.43 10.78 -13.71
N ASP A 129 4.27 10.33 -14.95
CA ASP A 129 4.02 11.19 -16.12
C ASP A 129 2.66 10.86 -16.75
N ASN A 130 1.61 11.33 -16.07
CA ASN A 130 0.24 11.33 -16.58
C ASN A 130 0.04 12.65 -17.34
N SER A 131 0.27 12.61 -18.65
CA SER A 131 0.06 13.75 -19.55
C SER A 131 -1.38 14.30 -19.47
N THR A 132 -1.57 15.54 -19.92
CA THR A 132 -2.89 16.19 -19.96
C THR A 132 -3.94 15.31 -20.65
N GLY A 133 -5.05 15.06 -19.97
CA GLY A 133 -6.11 14.16 -20.43
C GLY A 133 -5.99 12.70 -19.94
N SER A 134 -4.96 12.38 -19.17
CA SER A 134 -4.72 11.06 -18.58
C SER A 134 -4.39 11.10 -17.09
N GLU A 135 -4.72 12.19 -16.42
CA GLU A 135 -4.54 12.37 -15.00
C GLU A 135 -5.32 11.35 -14.16
N SER A 136 -4.83 11.02 -12.97
CA SER A 136 -5.61 10.24 -12.01
C SER A 136 -6.89 10.97 -11.61
N ALA A 137 -7.94 10.27 -11.23
CA ALA A 137 -9.24 10.90 -11.01
C ALA A 137 -9.25 11.90 -9.84
N TRP A 138 -8.83 11.50 -8.64
CA TRP A 138 -9.15 12.24 -7.42
C TRP A 138 -7.92 12.81 -6.71
N GLN A 139 -6.81 12.08 -6.69
CA GLN A 139 -5.66 12.43 -5.86
C GLN A 139 -4.34 11.81 -6.35
N GLN A 140 -3.22 12.24 -5.76
CA GLN A 140 -1.90 11.69 -6.05
C GLN A 140 -1.70 10.32 -5.39
N LEU A 141 -1.98 10.24 -4.09
CA LEU A 141 -1.69 9.10 -3.21
C LEU A 141 -2.96 8.61 -2.55
N PHE A 142 -2.99 7.33 -2.17
CA PHE A 142 -3.94 6.83 -1.17
C PHE A 142 -3.16 6.20 -0.02
N VAL A 143 -3.37 6.73 1.17
CA VAL A 143 -2.88 6.15 2.43
C VAL A 143 -4.05 6.24 3.42
N PRO A 144 -4.61 5.11 3.89
CA PRO A 144 -5.71 5.15 4.85
C PRO A 144 -5.22 5.55 6.24
N GLY A 145 -6.09 6.18 7.02
CA GLY A 145 -5.80 6.51 8.42
C GLY A 145 -5.68 5.25 9.31
N PRO A 146 -5.21 5.42 10.56
CA PRO A 146 -5.07 4.33 11.53
C PRO A 146 -6.35 3.52 11.69
N TRP A 147 -6.26 2.18 11.59
CA TRP A 147 -7.40 1.31 11.79
C TRP A 147 -7.42 0.71 13.21
N GLN A 148 -8.52 0.90 13.93
CA GLN A 148 -8.72 0.36 15.29
C GLN A 148 -9.98 -0.50 15.46
N GLY A 149 -10.70 -0.77 14.36
CA GLY A 149 -11.98 -1.48 14.38
C GLY A 149 -11.91 -2.85 15.06
N SER A 150 -13.00 -3.25 15.70
CA SER A 150 -13.14 -4.57 16.32
C SER A 150 -13.30 -5.64 15.23
N GLN A 151 -12.30 -6.49 15.04
CA GLN A 151 -12.39 -7.70 14.23
C GLN A 151 -12.43 -8.88 15.20
N ALA A 152 -13.51 -9.67 15.17
CA ALA A 152 -13.67 -10.82 16.05
C ALA A 152 -12.52 -11.80 15.84
N GLY A 153 -11.67 -11.96 16.87
CA GLY A 153 -10.52 -12.86 16.81
C GLY A 153 -9.29 -12.30 16.09
N SER A 154 -9.20 -10.99 15.83
CA SER A 154 -7.93 -10.36 15.43
C SER A 154 -6.90 -10.57 16.52
N THR A 155 -5.85 -11.31 16.20
CA THR A 155 -4.80 -11.67 17.15
C THR A 155 -3.45 -11.17 16.68
N ASN A 156 -2.62 -10.79 17.65
CA ASN A 156 -1.17 -10.55 17.54
C ASN A 156 -0.71 -9.36 16.66
N ASN A 157 -1.57 -8.77 15.82
CA ASN A 157 -1.22 -7.62 14.99
C ASN A 157 -1.19 -6.30 15.78
N PRO A 158 -0.40 -5.30 15.35
CA PRO A 158 -0.39 -3.97 15.95
C PRO A 158 -1.77 -3.32 15.94
N ARG A 159 -2.10 -2.62 17.04
CA ARG A 159 -3.36 -1.88 17.19
C ARG A 159 -3.09 -0.47 17.72
N PRO A 160 -3.42 0.61 16.98
CA PRO A 160 -3.93 0.61 15.61
C PRO A 160 -3.02 -0.10 14.59
N ALA A 161 -3.62 -0.63 13.53
CA ALA A 161 -2.87 -0.94 12.31
C ALA A 161 -2.60 0.37 11.57
N LEU A 162 -1.35 0.59 11.18
CA LEU A 162 -0.88 1.79 10.49
C LEU A 162 -0.44 1.45 9.07
N ALA A 163 -0.83 2.27 8.10
CA ALA A 163 -0.34 2.13 6.73
C ALA A 163 0.92 2.99 6.48
N ASP A 164 1.26 3.88 7.41
CA ASP A 164 2.26 4.94 7.27
C ASP A 164 3.37 4.89 8.34
N ASP A 165 3.55 3.76 9.05
CA ASP A 165 4.61 3.60 10.03
C ASP A 165 5.99 3.52 9.36
N GLY A 166 6.77 4.60 9.51
CA GLY A 166 8.06 4.75 8.83
C GLY A 166 7.95 4.83 7.31
N LEU A 167 6.79 5.25 6.77
CA LEU A 167 6.62 5.54 5.35
C LEU A 167 7.43 6.80 4.98
N VAL A 168 8.19 6.71 3.90
CA VAL A 168 8.95 7.82 3.33
C VAL A 168 8.68 7.90 1.82
N ILE A 169 8.24 9.06 1.36
CA ILE A 169 7.99 9.34 -0.06
C ILE A 169 8.77 10.59 -0.45
N ARG A 170 9.82 10.45 -1.27
CA ARG A 170 10.75 11.55 -1.58
C ARG A 170 11.39 11.44 -2.96
N GLY A 171 11.81 12.56 -3.53
CA GLY A 171 12.49 12.63 -4.81
C GLY A 171 11.62 12.24 -6.01
N ASN A 172 10.33 11.95 -5.82
CA ASN A 172 9.45 11.58 -6.90
C ASN A 172 9.00 12.83 -7.68
N THR A 173 8.73 12.65 -8.96
CA THR A 173 8.14 13.68 -9.82
C THR A 173 6.73 13.27 -10.23
N PHE A 174 5.75 14.11 -9.91
CA PHE A 174 4.34 13.92 -10.26
C PHE A 174 3.94 14.97 -11.29
N ARG A 175 3.84 14.57 -12.55
CA ARG A 175 3.15 15.30 -13.62
C ARG A 175 1.77 14.67 -13.74
N ASN A 176 0.82 15.20 -12.99
CA ASN A 176 -0.47 14.57 -12.81
C ASN A 176 -1.47 15.61 -12.29
N GLY A 177 -1.92 16.51 -13.16
CA GLY A 177 -2.96 17.49 -12.87
C GLY A 177 -2.57 18.66 -11.96
N GLY A 178 -1.30 19.04 -11.92
CA GLY A 178 -0.90 20.26 -11.24
C GLY A 178 -0.67 20.12 -9.75
N THR A 179 -0.16 21.21 -9.16
CA THR A 179 -0.10 21.41 -7.71
C THR A 179 -1.48 21.49 -7.06
N ALA A 180 -2.53 21.72 -7.86
CA ALA A 180 -3.92 21.77 -7.41
C ALA A 180 -4.52 20.37 -7.20
N LYS A 181 -3.96 19.30 -7.79
CA LYS A 181 -4.44 17.95 -7.54
C LYS A 181 -4.26 17.60 -6.06
N PRO A 182 -5.30 17.10 -5.36
CA PRO A 182 -5.19 16.69 -3.97
C PRO A 182 -4.08 15.66 -3.75
N LEU A 183 -3.35 15.78 -2.64
CA LEU A 183 -2.35 14.77 -2.27
C LEU A 183 -3.01 13.43 -1.91
N GLY A 184 -4.18 13.48 -1.27
CA GLY A 184 -4.91 12.32 -0.77
C GLY A 184 -4.49 11.85 0.62
N VAL A 185 -3.82 12.73 1.38
CA VAL A 185 -3.30 12.47 2.73
C VAL A 185 -3.34 13.73 3.59
N GLY A 186 -3.22 13.57 4.91
CA GLY A 186 -3.20 14.67 5.88
C GLY A 186 -4.57 15.12 6.38
N GLU A 187 -5.66 14.54 5.87
CA GLU A 187 -7.05 14.73 6.34
C GLU A 187 -7.39 13.72 7.44
N PRO A 188 -8.33 13.97 8.37
CA PRO A 188 -8.53 13.15 9.59
C PRO A 188 -8.61 11.63 9.39
N ASP A 189 -9.20 11.15 8.29
CA ASP A 189 -9.39 9.73 7.99
C ASP A 189 -8.31 9.12 7.07
N SER A 190 -7.25 9.87 6.78
CA SER A 190 -6.13 9.47 5.93
C SER A 190 -4.84 9.27 6.74
N GLY A 191 -3.88 8.56 6.16
CA GLY A 191 -2.53 8.45 6.70
C GLY A 191 -1.73 9.72 6.43
N CYS A 192 -0.46 9.69 6.82
CA CYS A 192 0.48 10.80 6.69
C CYS A 192 -0.09 12.10 7.28
N GLN A 193 -0.63 12.02 8.50
CA GLN A 193 -1.15 13.17 9.23
C GLN A 193 -0.08 14.25 9.45
N VAL A 194 -0.50 15.49 9.73
CA VAL A 194 0.43 16.61 10.01
C VAL A 194 1.44 16.33 11.12
N SER A 195 1.11 15.44 12.06
CA SER A 195 1.98 15.01 13.15
C SER A 195 2.86 13.80 12.82
N ASN A 196 2.65 13.12 11.68
CA ASN A 196 3.47 11.98 11.29
C ASN A 196 4.92 12.47 10.98
N PRO A 197 5.94 11.86 11.60
CA PRO A 197 7.31 12.36 11.55
C PRO A 197 8.04 12.09 10.22
N THR A 198 7.57 11.14 9.41
CA THR A 198 8.27 10.70 8.18
C THR A 198 7.46 10.87 6.90
N CYS A 199 6.13 10.95 7.01
CA CYS A 199 5.23 11.22 5.91
C CYS A 199 4.15 12.21 6.36
N ASN A 200 4.22 13.46 5.92
CA ASN A 200 3.15 14.44 6.13
C ASN A 200 3.08 15.43 4.94
N PRO A 201 1.99 16.22 4.80
CA PRO A 201 1.81 17.05 3.60
C PRO A 201 2.94 18.06 3.37
N ALA A 202 3.52 18.61 4.44
CA ALA A 202 4.64 19.55 4.33
C ALA A 202 5.92 18.86 3.83
N GLN A 203 6.25 17.69 4.38
CA GLN A 203 7.38 16.88 3.90
C GLN A 203 7.18 16.44 2.46
N LEU A 204 5.99 15.93 2.11
CA LEU A 204 5.68 15.46 0.76
C LEU A 204 5.87 16.55 -0.28
N ARG A 205 5.36 17.76 -0.03
CA ARG A 205 5.51 18.91 -0.94
C ARG A 205 6.93 19.43 -1.02
N ARG A 206 7.71 19.33 0.05
CA ARG A 206 9.11 19.75 0.07
C ARG A 206 9.99 18.75 -0.67
N ASP A 207 9.75 17.46 -0.47
CA ASP A 207 10.67 16.41 -0.88
C ASP A 207 10.32 15.81 -2.24
N ASN A 208 9.16 16.15 -2.82
CA ASN A 208 8.73 15.71 -4.16
C ASN A 208 8.34 16.91 -5.02
N ARG A 209 8.32 16.72 -6.35
CA ARG A 209 7.87 17.75 -7.29
C ARG A 209 6.49 17.43 -7.83
N PHE A 210 5.55 18.35 -7.67
CA PHE A 210 4.19 18.26 -8.21
C PHE A 210 4.00 19.31 -9.30
N HIS A 211 3.59 18.86 -10.49
CA HIS A 211 3.45 19.63 -11.72
C HIS A 211 2.10 19.40 -12.40
#